data_AF-A0A9D2HPT9-F1
#
_entry.id   AF-A0A9D2HPT9-F1
#
_cell.length_a   1.000
_cell.length_b   1.000
_cell.length_c   1.000
_cell.angle_alpha   90.00
_cell.angle_beta   90.00
_cell.angle_gamma   90.00
#
_symmetry.space_group_name_H-M   'P 1'
#
loop_
_entity.id
_entity.type
_entity.pdbx_description
1 polymer ?
#
loop_
_entity_poly.entity_id
_entity_poly.type
_entity_poly.pdbx_seq_one_letter_code
_entity_poly.pdbx_strand_id
1 'polypeptide(L)' 'VQYEIDGAVGMYSGVFNNPFLIWGKYKRRLWKRTLVVSFQFHHTQMDGAHASRFLENLQKEIEKLKV' A
#
# COMPACT_ATOMS: atom_id res chain seq x y z
N VAL A 1 -15.83 -16.13 10.82
CA VAL A 1 -14.70 -16.30 9.88
C VAL A 1 -14.79 -15.17 8.87
N GLN A 2 -14.01 -14.11 9.07
CA GLN A 2 -14.23 -12.82 8.43
C GLN A 2 -13.18 -12.62 7.33
N TYR A 3 -13.66 -12.57 6.09
CA TYR A 3 -12.90 -12.39 4.85
C TYR A 3 -12.28 -10.98 4.78
N GLU A 4 -11.37 -10.63 5.69
CA GLU A 4 -10.47 -9.51 5.48
C GLU A 4 -9.44 -9.92 4.43
N ILE A 5 -9.28 -9.11 3.38
CA ILE A 5 -8.22 -9.31 2.40
C ILE A 5 -6.91 -9.00 3.13
N ASP A 6 -6.24 -10.03 3.63
CA ASP A 6 -4.95 -9.93 4.32
C ASP A 6 -3.79 -9.67 3.33
N GLY A 7 -4.04 -9.87 2.03
CA GLY A 7 -3.13 -9.56 0.94
C GLY A 7 -3.62 -10.16 -0.38
N ALA A 8 -3.19 -9.61 -1.52
CA ALA A 8 -3.34 -10.28 -2.81
C ALA A 8 -2.10 -11.14 -3.07
N VAL A 9 -2.30 -12.44 -3.25
CA VAL A 9 -1.25 -13.41 -3.56
C VAL A 9 -1.46 -13.89 -5.00
N GLY A 10 -0.38 -14.09 -5.76
CA GLY A 10 -0.45 -14.65 -7.11
C GLY A 10 -0.67 -13.65 -8.24
N MET A 11 -0.34 -12.37 -8.05
CA MET A 11 -0.27 -11.43 -9.16
C MET A 11 0.96 -11.71 -10.02
N TYR A 12 0.76 -12.42 -11.14
CA TYR A 12 1.80 -12.62 -12.13
C TYR A 12 2.15 -11.27 -12.78
N SER A 13 3.40 -10.85 -12.60
CA SER A 13 3.96 -9.58 -13.03
C SER A 13 4.00 -9.37 -14.56
N GLY A 14 3.65 -10.38 -15.37
CA GLY A 14 3.63 -10.29 -16.83
C GLY A 14 2.61 -9.31 -17.42
N VAL A 15 1.65 -8.80 -16.62
CA VAL A 15 0.62 -7.85 -17.07
C VAL A 15 0.72 -6.47 -16.39
N PHE A 16 1.37 -6.37 -15.21
CA PHE A 16 1.49 -5.14 -14.43
C PHE A 16 2.96 -4.72 -14.25
N ASN A 17 3.49 -3.99 -15.24
CA ASN A 17 4.85 -3.44 -15.20
C ASN A 17 4.97 -2.13 -14.39
N ASN A 18 3.86 -1.56 -13.93
CA ASN A 18 3.84 -0.33 -13.15
C ASN A 18 3.72 -0.66 -11.67
N PRO A 19 4.38 0.10 -10.76
CA PRO A 19 4.18 -0.05 -9.33
C PRO A 19 2.69 0.13 -8.96
N PHE A 20 2.19 -0.67 -8.02
CA PHE A 20 0.80 -0.61 -7.60
C PHE A 20 0.63 -0.90 -6.10
N LEU A 21 -0.41 -0.32 -5.52
CA LEU A 21 -0.82 -0.54 -4.13
C LEU A 21 -2.09 -1.39 -4.10
N ILE A 22 -2.11 -2.31 -3.16
CA ILE A 22 -3.30 -3.06 -2.77
C ILE A 22 -3.55 -2.77 -1.31
N TRP A 23 -4.81 -2.56 -0.93
CA TRP A 23 -5.17 -2.33 0.45
C TRP A 23 -6.42 -3.11 0.83
N GLY A 24 -6.42 -3.57 2.08
CA GLY A 24 -7.57 -4.20 2.69
C GLY A 24 -8.53 -3.17 3.30
N LYS A 25 -9.51 -3.67 4.05
CA LYS A 25 -10.39 -2.83 4.85
C LYS A 25 -9.56 -2.06 5.89
N TYR A 26 -9.85 -0.77 6.06
CA TYR A 26 -9.22 0.01 7.13
C TYR A 26 -9.62 -0.53 8.51
N LYS A 27 -8.66 -0.51 9.45
CA LYS A 27 -8.86 -0.96 10.83
C LYS A 27 -9.05 0.26 11.73
N ARG A 28 -10.03 0.21 12.62
CA ARG A 28 -10.25 1.24 13.65
C ARG A 28 -9.71 0.73 14.97
N ARG A 29 -8.76 1.44 15.57
CA ARG A 29 -8.24 1.17 16.91
C ARG A 29 -8.34 2.44 17.74
N LEU A 30 -9.27 2.46 18.70
CA LEU A 30 -9.54 3.60 19.59
C LEU A 30 -9.71 4.89 18.77
N TRP A 31 -8.67 5.73 18.76
CA TRP A 31 -8.60 7.04 18.14
C TRP A 31 -7.95 7.05 16.74
N LYS A 32 -7.37 5.93 16.29
CA LYS A 32 -6.66 5.82 15.01
C LYS A 32 -7.41 4.94 14.02
N ARG A 33 -7.42 5.37 12.75
CA ARG A 33 -7.81 4.55 11.60
C ARG A 33 -6.54 4.23 10.82
N THR A 34 -6.27 2.95 10.58
CA THR A 34 -5.06 2.50 9.85
C THR A 34 -5.49 1.74 8.61
N LEU A 35 -4.91 2.07 7.46
CA LEU A 35 -5.08 1.33 6.22
C LEU A 35 -3.85 0.46 6.01
N VAL A 36 -4.05 -0.87 5.96
CA VAL A 36 -2.95 -1.79 5.65
C VAL A 36 -2.80 -1.82 4.13
N VAL A 37 -1.59 -1.54 3.66
CA VAL A 37 -1.25 -1.51 2.25
C VAL A 37 -0.14 -2.52 1.95
N SER A 38 -0.20 -3.14 0.78
CA SER A 38 0.87 -3.90 0.16
C SER A 38 1.32 -3.16 -1.09
N PHE A 39 2.61 -2.85 -1.17
CA PHE A 39 3.19 -2.12 -2.30
C PHE A 39 4.04 -3.07 -3.14
N GLN A 40 3.67 -3.24 -4.41
CA GLN A 40 4.40 -4.04 -5.38
C GLN A 40 5.05 -3.14 -6.43
N PHE A 41 6.28 -3.47 -6.79
CA PHE A 41 7.09 -2.75 -7.76
C PHE A 41 8.16 -3.66 -8.37
N HIS A 42 8.71 -3.25 -9.52
CA HIS A 42 9.75 -3.98 -10.20
C HIS A 42 11.16 -3.50 -9.79
N HIS A 43 12.04 -4.43 -9.41
CA HIS A 43 13.38 -4.09 -8.89
C HIS A 43 14.31 -3.39 -9.90
N THR A 44 14.06 -3.51 -11.21
CA THR A 44 14.82 -2.76 -12.22
C THR A 44 14.42 -1.29 -12.32
N GLN A 45 13.22 -0.93 -11.84
CA GLN A 45 12.69 0.44 -11.88
C GLN A 45 12.85 1.13 -10.52
N MET A 46 12.75 0.36 -9.43
CA MET A 46 12.67 0.89 -8.08
C MET A 46 13.34 -0.04 -7.07
N ASP A 47 14.01 0.54 -6.07
CA ASP A 47 14.56 -0.19 -4.93
C ASP A 47 13.78 0.13 -3.64
N GLY A 48 14.23 -0.45 -2.52
CA GLY A 48 13.60 -0.25 -1.22
C GLY A 48 13.65 1.20 -0.71
N ALA A 49 14.67 1.98 -1.07
CA ALA A 49 14.79 3.37 -0.63
C ALA A 49 13.75 4.25 -1.35
N HIS A 50 13.61 4.07 -2.65
CA HIS A 50 12.56 4.71 -3.43
C HIS A 50 11.16 4.30 -2.95
N ALA A 51 10.96 3.02 -2.63
CA ALA A 51 9.70 2.52 -2.09
C ALA A 51 9.33 3.16 -0.76
N SER A 52 10.27 3.20 0.18
CA SER A 52 10.09 3.82 1.48
C SER A 52 9.73 5.30 1.35
N ARG A 53 10.45 6.03 0.49
CA ARG A 53 10.20 7.46 0.25
C ARG A 53 8.84 7.72 -0.37
N PHE A 54 8.39 6.86 -1.28
CA PHE A 54 7.04 6.94 -1.84
C PHE A 54 5.97 6.78 -0.74
N LEU A 55 6.10 5.77 0.13
CA LEU A 55 5.15 5.53 1.21
C LEU A 55 5.15 6.65 2.26
N GLU A 56 6.31 7.23 2.56
CA GLU A 56 6.42 8.38 3.46
C GLU A 56 5.71 9.61 2.89
N ASN A 57 5.93 9.91 1.61
CA ASN A 57 5.25 11.00 0.94
C ASN A 57 3.74 10.78 0.88
N LEU A 58 3.30 9.55 0.58
CA LEU A 58 1.89 9.19 0.59
C LEU A 58 1.24 9.45 1.95
N GLN A 59 1.91 9.07 3.05
CA GLN A 59 1.42 9.34 4.41
C GLN A 59 1.33 10.86 4.68
N LYS A 60 2.34 11.63 4.28
CA LYS A 60 2.34 13.09 4.39
C LYS A 60 1.20 13.74 3.61
N GLU A 61 0.91 13.27 2.40
CA GLU A 61 -0.22 13.79 1.62
C GLU A 61 -1.57 13.44 2.28
N ILE A 62 -1.72 12.24 2.83
CA ILE A 62 -2.92 11.86 3.60
C ILE A 62 -3.11 12.78 4.81
N GLU A 63 -2.05 13.12 5.54
CA GLU A 63 -2.11 14.03 6.70
C GLU A 63 -2.52 15.46 6.32
N LYS A 64 -2.26 15.88 5.09
CA LYS A 64 -2.66 17.20 4.57
C LYS A 64 -4.11 17.23 4.10
N LEU A 65 -4.73 16.07 3.83
CA LEU A 65 -6.13 16.02 3.44
C LEU A 65 -6.99 16.53 4.59
N LYS A 66 -7.65 17.66 4.38
CA LYS A 66 -8.71 18.13 5.28
C LYS A 66 -9.95 17.29 5.00
N VAL A 67 -10.37 16.52 6.00
CA VAL A 67 -11.62 15.75 5.99
C VAL A 67 -12.63 16.43 6.88
#